data_AF-A0ABD1DP73-F1
#
_entry.id   AF-A0ABD1DP73-F1
#
_cell.length_a   1.000
_cell.length_b   1.000
_cell.length_c   1.000
_cell.angle_alpha   90.00
_cell.angle_beta   90.00
_cell.angle_gamma   90.00
#
_symmetry.space_group_name_H-M   'P 1'
#
loop_
_entity.id
_entity.type
_entity.pdbx_description
1 polymer ?
#
loop_
_entity_poly.entity_id
_entity_poly.type
_entity_poly.pdbx_seq_one_letter_code
_entity_poly.pdbx_strand_id
1 'polypeptide(L)'
;MYQTKLFTTLLLLNVAGSIVSAQGCARGPCGVGAMCQETSGGRPVCSCPAGYSGNPLTQCIRAECLDHSECIRSDQACRDGKCINPCNGVCGINANCEAICSCPRGMSGDPFVSCRVNDPEQLCRPSPCGSNTKCEVLNNVPTCSCLPGYIGSPLSGCRHECESDVECGNQEFCSQFKCTNACSQCGKGASCARVTNHRAVCECPKGYIGSPYTECRAECYGDRDCSPARPACIYGVCKNPCDGSCGVNADCNLRGLTPVCSCPRDMTGDPFVSCRPFTKEDLCNPNPCGTNAVCTPGYDRTNRERPVCTCPAGYTGNALSNCVRGECQSDNECADHKACINYQCVDPCSGQCGTGAQCQAKRHLAVCTCPAGTQGDALVSCRATQSYPVARYH
;
A
#
# COMPACT_ATOMS: atom_id res chain seq x y z
N MET A 1 29.81 14.87 -170.20
CA MET A 1 29.58 15.86 -171.26
C MET A 1 28.14 16.31 -171.14
N TYR A 2 27.92 17.62 -171.12
CA TYR A 2 26.61 18.21 -171.40
C TYR A 2 25.48 17.88 -170.40
N GLN A 3 24.46 18.70 -170.16
CA GLN A 3 24.14 20.10 -170.35
C GLN A 3 22.68 20.19 -169.90
N THR A 4 22.25 21.36 -169.41
CA THR A 4 20.87 21.90 -169.59
C THR A 4 19.71 21.04 -169.04
N LYS A 5 18.46 21.48 -168.86
CA LYS A 5 17.62 22.63 -169.25
C LYS A 5 16.43 22.58 -168.25
N LEU A 6 16.05 23.70 -167.62
CA LEU A 6 14.85 24.51 -167.95
C LEU A 6 13.46 23.95 -167.57
N PHE A 7 12.68 24.85 -166.93
CA PHE A 7 11.21 25.06 -166.94
C PHE A 7 10.35 24.20 -165.99
N THR A 8 9.80 24.82 -164.91
CA THR A 8 8.39 25.29 -164.70
C THR A 8 7.36 24.14 -164.77
N THR A 9 6.38 23.96 -163.88
CA THR A 9 5.43 24.93 -163.29
C THR A 9 4.53 24.25 -162.23
N LEU A 10 4.17 25.00 -161.17
CA LEU A 10 2.86 25.10 -160.48
C LEU A 10 2.18 23.96 -159.64
N LEU A 11 1.75 24.39 -158.43
CA LEU A 11 0.55 24.07 -157.60
C LEU A 11 0.59 23.12 -156.35
N LEU A 12 0.55 23.79 -155.18
CA LEU A 12 -0.31 23.64 -153.96
C LEU A 12 -0.35 22.36 -153.07
N LEU A 13 0.27 22.53 -151.88
CA LEU A 13 -0.15 22.23 -150.48
C LEU A 13 -1.02 20.99 -150.13
N ASN A 14 -0.43 20.01 -149.40
CA ASN A 14 -0.84 19.60 -148.03
C ASN A 14 0.13 18.59 -147.34
N VAL A 15 0.52 18.97 -146.12
CA VAL A 15 0.86 18.24 -144.85
C VAL A 15 1.20 16.74 -144.83
N ALA A 16 2.37 16.42 -144.23
CA ALA A 16 2.54 15.50 -143.09
C ALA A 16 3.97 15.61 -142.49
N GLY A 17 4.05 15.78 -141.17
CA GLY A 17 5.29 16.06 -140.41
C GLY A 17 6.04 14.82 -139.89
N SER A 18 7.30 15.04 -139.50
CA SER A 18 8.21 14.03 -138.94
C SER A 18 8.77 14.44 -137.56
N ILE A 19 8.26 13.76 -136.54
CA ILE A 19 8.86 13.17 -135.32
C ILE A 19 10.28 13.63 -134.89
N VAL A 20 10.37 14.18 -133.67
CA VAL A 20 11.59 14.41 -132.87
C VAL A 20 11.78 13.23 -131.90
N SER A 21 12.99 12.64 -131.87
CA SER A 21 13.36 11.55 -130.97
C SER A 21 13.59 12.06 -129.53
N ALA A 22 12.88 11.48 -128.56
CA ALA A 22 13.06 11.73 -127.13
C ALA A 22 13.46 10.42 -126.43
N GLN A 23 14.63 10.42 -125.78
CA GLN A 23 15.05 9.37 -124.84
C GLN A 23 15.74 10.06 -123.65
N GLY A 24 14.98 10.29 -122.59
CA GLY A 24 15.40 11.05 -121.41
C GLY A 24 16.13 10.18 -120.39
N CYS A 25 15.63 8.98 -120.10
CA CYS A 25 16.23 8.09 -119.09
C CYS A 25 17.45 7.31 -119.61
N ALA A 26 17.65 7.23 -120.94
CA ALA A 26 18.76 6.52 -121.57
C ALA A 26 20.15 7.15 -121.27
N ARG A 27 20.20 8.40 -120.79
CA ARG A 27 21.45 9.10 -120.43
C ARG A 27 21.83 9.01 -118.95
N GLY A 28 21.12 8.20 -118.16
CA GLY A 28 21.39 8.00 -116.73
C GLY A 28 21.32 9.26 -115.85
N PRO A 29 20.25 10.08 -115.92
CA PRO A 29 20.15 11.35 -115.18
C PRO A 29 19.86 11.21 -113.68
N CYS A 30 19.57 10.00 -113.18
CA CYS A 30 19.19 9.77 -111.78
C CYS A 30 20.35 9.23 -110.94
N GLY A 31 20.31 9.54 -109.64
CA GLY A 31 21.31 9.11 -108.67
C GLY A 31 21.36 7.60 -108.45
N VAL A 32 22.41 7.12 -107.79
CA VAL A 32 22.60 5.68 -107.54
C VAL A 32 21.43 5.14 -106.71
N GLY A 33 20.76 4.09 -107.21
CA GLY A 33 19.62 3.45 -106.54
C GLY A 33 18.26 4.15 -106.74
N ALA A 34 18.19 5.24 -107.53
CA ALA A 34 16.93 5.88 -107.90
C ALA A 34 16.30 5.24 -109.16
N MET A 35 14.97 5.24 -109.24
CA MET A 35 14.22 4.84 -110.43
C MET A 35 13.97 6.05 -111.34
N CYS A 36 14.17 5.86 -112.65
CA CYS A 36 13.92 6.88 -113.66
C CYS A 36 12.62 6.54 -114.42
N GLN A 37 11.68 7.48 -114.46
CA GLN A 37 10.44 7.36 -115.24
C GLN A 37 10.37 8.44 -116.32
N GLU A 38 10.01 8.06 -117.54
CA GLU A 38 9.81 9.01 -118.64
C GLU A 38 8.42 9.63 -118.59
N THR A 39 8.34 10.95 -118.75
CA THR A 39 7.06 11.67 -118.95
C THR A 39 6.85 11.97 -120.42
N SER A 40 5.58 12.16 -120.82
CA SER A 40 5.10 12.32 -122.21
C SER A 40 5.74 13.48 -123.00
N GLY A 41 6.58 14.31 -122.38
CA GLY A 41 7.37 15.37 -123.00
C GLY A 41 8.88 15.09 -123.09
N GLY A 42 9.35 13.87 -122.82
CA GLY A 42 10.76 13.49 -122.94
C GLY A 42 11.67 13.91 -121.78
N ARG A 43 11.09 14.34 -120.64
CA ARG A 43 11.84 14.77 -119.45
C ARG A 43 11.93 13.63 -118.41
N PRO A 44 13.13 13.28 -117.93
CA PRO A 44 13.29 12.20 -116.94
C PRO A 44 12.88 12.68 -115.53
N VAL A 45 12.10 11.88 -114.82
CA VAL A 45 11.73 12.10 -113.40
C VAL A 45 12.39 11.01 -112.56
N CYS A 46 13.14 11.41 -111.54
CA CYS A 46 13.83 10.50 -110.63
C CYS A 46 13.08 10.40 -109.30
N SER A 47 12.80 9.18 -108.85
CA SER A 47 12.21 8.91 -107.52
C SER A 47 12.97 7.79 -106.82
N CYS A 48 12.91 7.74 -105.49
CA CYS A 48 13.44 6.59 -104.76
C CYS A 48 12.40 5.45 -104.75
N PRO A 49 12.82 4.20 -104.99
CA PRO A 49 11.95 3.03 -104.86
C PRO A 49 11.38 2.91 -103.43
N ALA A 50 10.27 2.18 -103.27
CA ALA A 50 9.74 1.84 -101.96
C ALA A 50 10.82 1.17 -101.08
N GLY A 51 10.99 1.62 -99.84
CA GLY A 51 12.07 1.17 -98.97
C GLY A 51 13.36 1.99 -99.01
N TYR A 52 13.42 3.04 -99.84
CA TYR A 52 14.58 3.92 -99.95
C TYR A 52 14.18 5.38 -99.70
N SER A 53 15.02 6.11 -98.96
CA SER A 53 14.88 7.54 -98.68
C SER A 53 16.16 8.28 -99.08
N GLY A 54 16.08 9.60 -99.30
CA GLY A 54 17.20 10.42 -99.77
C GLY A 54 16.85 11.25 -100.99
N ASN A 55 17.85 11.70 -101.73
CA ASN A 55 17.67 12.55 -102.91
C ASN A 55 17.78 11.70 -104.19
N PRO A 56 16.70 11.54 -104.97
CA PRO A 56 16.68 10.72 -106.18
C PRO A 56 17.64 11.17 -107.30
N LEU A 57 18.16 12.40 -107.26
CA LEU A 57 19.12 12.92 -108.23
C LEU A 57 20.58 12.58 -107.88
N THR A 58 20.87 12.23 -106.63
CA THR A 58 22.25 11.94 -106.18
C THR A 58 22.39 10.49 -105.70
N GLN A 59 21.58 10.09 -104.71
CA GLN A 59 21.59 8.74 -104.17
C GLN A 59 20.33 8.46 -103.35
N CYS A 60 19.69 7.34 -103.62
CA CYS A 60 18.67 6.76 -102.75
C CYS A 60 19.33 5.76 -101.80
N ILE A 61 19.11 5.92 -100.50
CA ILE A 61 19.69 5.08 -99.44
C ILE A 61 18.56 4.20 -98.89
N ARG A 62 18.83 2.91 -98.67
CA ARG A 62 17.85 2.01 -98.07
C ARG A 62 17.50 2.52 -96.66
N ALA A 63 16.21 2.68 -96.38
CA ALA A 63 15.74 3.01 -95.05
C ALA A 63 16.06 1.86 -94.08
N GLU A 64 16.45 2.21 -92.85
CA GLU A 64 16.73 1.22 -91.80
C GLU A 64 15.44 0.53 -91.34
N CYS A 65 14.31 1.24 -91.40
CA CYS A 65 12.98 0.75 -91.09
C CYS A 65 11.94 1.45 -91.96
N LEU A 66 10.80 0.79 -92.19
CA LEU A 66 9.59 1.41 -92.75
C LEU A 66 8.43 1.43 -91.76
N ASP A 67 8.42 0.48 -90.82
CA ASP A 67 7.46 0.41 -89.72
C ASP A 67 8.17 0.28 -88.36
N HIS A 68 7.48 0.65 -87.28
CA HIS A 68 8.00 0.57 -85.92
C HIS A 68 8.40 -0.87 -85.54
N SER A 69 7.70 -1.87 -86.06
CA SER A 69 7.99 -3.29 -85.82
C SER A 69 9.29 -3.80 -86.44
N GLU A 70 9.90 -3.04 -87.37
CA GLU A 70 11.18 -3.39 -88.01
C GLU A 70 12.40 -3.00 -87.16
N CYS A 71 12.20 -2.18 -86.11
CA CYS A 71 13.28 -1.83 -85.19
C CYS A 71 13.50 -2.98 -84.18
N ILE A 72 14.69 -3.60 -84.26
CA ILE A 72 15.05 -4.81 -83.49
C ILE A 72 15.01 -4.57 -81.98
N ARG A 73 15.31 -3.34 -81.53
CA ARG A 73 15.31 -3.01 -80.12
C ARG A 73 13.96 -2.45 -79.70
N SER A 74 13.43 -2.94 -78.58
CA SER A 74 12.15 -2.52 -78.01
C SER A 74 12.11 -1.03 -77.60
N ASP A 75 13.27 -0.38 -77.48
CA ASP A 75 13.42 1.04 -77.16
C ASP A 75 13.54 1.93 -78.41
N GLN A 76 13.24 1.41 -79.61
CA GLN A 76 13.35 2.14 -80.88
C GLN A 76 12.02 2.22 -81.62
N ALA A 77 11.85 3.31 -82.36
CA ALA A 77 10.68 3.59 -83.18
C ALA A 77 11.12 4.08 -84.56
N CYS A 78 10.37 3.74 -85.60
CA CYS A 78 10.70 4.16 -86.94
C CYS A 78 10.25 5.61 -87.19
N ARG A 79 11.21 6.52 -87.35
CA ARG A 79 10.94 7.91 -87.73
C ARG A 79 11.85 8.31 -88.89
N ASP A 80 11.24 8.81 -89.96
CA ASP A 80 11.94 9.25 -91.18
C ASP A 80 12.88 8.20 -91.78
N GLY A 81 12.49 6.92 -91.68
CA GLY A 81 13.25 5.78 -92.19
C GLY A 81 14.47 5.37 -91.34
N LYS A 82 14.55 5.82 -90.09
CA LYS A 82 15.58 5.43 -89.10
C LYS A 82 14.96 4.91 -87.81
N CYS A 83 15.61 3.92 -87.20
CA CYS A 83 15.25 3.44 -85.88
C CYS A 83 15.86 4.35 -84.81
N ILE A 84 15.10 5.35 -84.39
CA ILE A 84 15.52 6.27 -83.33
C ILE A 84 14.98 5.78 -81.99
N ASN A 85 15.73 6.01 -80.91
CA ASN A 85 15.21 5.78 -79.57
C ASN A 85 14.39 7.02 -79.13
N PRO A 86 13.04 6.92 -79.01
CA PRO A 86 12.20 8.05 -78.63
C PRO A 86 12.25 8.36 -77.12
N CYS A 87 12.91 7.51 -76.32
CA CYS A 87 12.94 7.55 -74.86
C CYS A 87 14.09 8.40 -74.29
N ASN A 88 15.06 8.81 -75.12
CA ASN A 88 16.22 9.55 -74.65
C ASN A 88 15.83 10.92 -74.07
N GLY A 89 15.83 11.03 -72.73
CA GLY A 89 15.52 12.26 -71.98
C GLY A 89 14.03 12.59 -71.85
N VAL A 90 13.12 11.70 -72.25
CA VAL A 90 11.66 11.96 -72.26
C VAL A 90 10.94 11.35 -71.05
N CYS A 91 11.37 10.17 -70.57
CA CYS A 91 10.74 9.53 -69.42
C CYS A 91 11.36 9.95 -68.09
N GLY A 92 10.51 10.02 -67.06
CA GLY A 92 10.91 10.38 -65.70
C GLY A 92 11.76 9.31 -65.02
N ILE A 93 12.29 9.65 -63.84
CA ILE A 93 13.16 8.74 -63.07
C ILE A 93 12.39 7.46 -62.69
N ASN A 94 12.98 6.29 -62.95
CA ASN A 94 12.41 4.94 -62.73
C ASN A 94 11.18 4.57 -63.59
N ALA A 95 10.90 5.28 -64.69
CA ALA A 95 9.87 4.86 -65.65
C ALA A 95 10.42 3.83 -66.65
N ASN A 96 9.58 2.88 -67.06
CA ASN A 96 9.87 2.00 -68.20
C ASN A 96 9.53 2.72 -69.50
N CYS A 97 10.33 2.49 -70.55
CA CYS A 97 10.05 3.07 -71.86
C CYS A 97 9.92 1.99 -72.94
N GLU A 98 8.68 1.72 -73.31
CA GLU A 98 8.26 0.86 -74.42
C GLU A 98 7.37 1.70 -75.36
N ALA A 99 7.99 2.63 -76.11
CA ALA A 99 7.37 3.68 -76.93
C ALA A 99 6.52 4.74 -76.18
N ILE A 100 6.01 4.44 -74.99
CA ILE A 100 5.34 5.37 -74.06
C ILE A 100 5.96 5.20 -72.66
N CYS A 101 6.10 6.30 -71.91
CA CYS A 101 6.56 6.25 -70.52
C CYS A 101 5.48 5.66 -69.62
N SER A 102 5.81 4.60 -68.87
CA SER A 102 4.91 3.97 -67.90
C SER A 102 5.64 3.61 -66.62
N CYS A 103 4.93 3.57 -65.49
CA CYS A 103 5.54 3.12 -64.24
C CYS A 103 5.60 1.58 -64.20
N PRO A 104 6.77 0.99 -63.85
CA PRO A 104 6.92 -0.44 -63.65
C PRO A 104 5.92 -0.99 -62.61
N ARG A 105 5.61 -2.29 -62.65
CA ARG A 105 4.74 -2.94 -61.66
C ARG A 105 5.28 -2.72 -60.24
N GLY A 106 4.42 -2.24 -59.34
CA GLY A 106 4.77 -1.91 -57.95
C GLY A 106 5.19 -0.45 -57.73
N MET A 107 5.16 0.38 -58.78
CA MET A 107 5.42 1.82 -58.69
C MET A 107 4.20 2.63 -59.14
N SER A 108 3.99 3.81 -58.55
CA SER A 108 3.04 4.82 -59.02
C SER A 108 3.69 6.20 -59.10
N GLY A 109 3.01 7.15 -59.75
CA GLY A 109 3.52 8.49 -59.97
C GLY A 109 3.24 8.95 -61.38
N ASP A 110 3.91 10.03 -61.79
CA ASP A 110 3.86 10.54 -63.15
C ASP A 110 5.02 9.91 -63.95
N PRO A 111 4.76 9.07 -64.96
CA PRO A 111 5.80 8.44 -65.77
C PRO A 111 6.73 9.42 -66.51
N PHE A 112 6.34 10.68 -66.67
CA PHE A 112 7.14 11.74 -67.30
C PHE A 112 8.01 12.52 -66.31
N VAL A 113 7.73 12.41 -65.00
CA VAL A 113 8.50 13.09 -63.95
C VAL A 113 9.27 12.09 -63.09
N SER A 114 8.57 11.16 -62.44
CA SER A 114 9.18 10.09 -61.64
C SER A 114 8.13 9.07 -61.21
N CYS A 115 8.49 7.79 -61.37
CA CYS A 115 7.80 6.66 -60.75
C CYS A 115 8.43 6.35 -59.39
N ARG A 116 7.59 6.25 -58.37
CA ARG A 116 7.98 5.96 -56.98
C ARG A 116 7.40 4.60 -56.61
N VAL A 117 8.15 3.83 -55.83
CA VAL A 117 7.62 2.57 -55.28
C VAL A 117 6.36 2.90 -54.50
N ASN A 118 5.28 2.17 -54.74
CA ASN A 118 4.13 2.14 -53.84
C ASN A 118 4.55 1.36 -52.60
N ASP A 119 5.46 1.96 -51.84
CA ASP A 119 5.94 1.39 -50.59
C ASP A 119 5.15 2.04 -49.47
N PRO A 120 4.24 1.29 -48.81
CA PRO A 120 3.56 1.74 -47.62
C PRO A 120 4.54 2.31 -46.58
N GLU A 121 5.80 1.83 -46.51
CA GLU A 121 6.79 2.33 -45.54
C GLU A 121 7.14 3.81 -45.72
N GLN A 122 6.97 4.41 -46.91
CA GLN A 122 7.20 5.84 -47.10
C GLN A 122 6.21 6.72 -46.35
N LEU A 123 5.01 6.22 -46.02
CA LEU A 123 4.03 6.96 -45.20
C LEU A 123 4.49 7.13 -43.74
N CYS A 124 5.43 6.30 -43.29
CA CYS A 124 6.04 6.38 -41.96
C CYS A 124 7.46 7.00 -42.00
N ARG A 125 7.93 7.53 -43.13
CA ARG A 125 9.27 8.13 -43.29
C ARG A 125 9.23 9.48 -44.03
N PRO A 126 9.39 10.63 -43.35
CA PRO A 126 9.58 10.78 -41.89
C PRO A 126 8.31 10.41 -41.11
N SER A 127 8.47 9.92 -39.87
CA SER A 127 7.35 9.46 -39.06
C SER A 127 6.38 10.62 -38.77
N PRO A 128 5.07 10.49 -39.09
CA PRO A 128 4.05 11.46 -38.71
C PRO A 128 3.61 11.32 -37.24
N CYS A 129 4.08 10.28 -36.54
CA CYS A 129 3.75 9.99 -35.15
C CYS A 129 4.68 10.73 -34.17
N GLY A 130 4.18 11.02 -32.97
CA GLY A 130 4.97 11.65 -31.91
C GLY A 130 6.04 10.73 -31.32
N SER A 131 6.87 11.23 -30.39
CA SER A 131 7.95 10.46 -29.78
C SER A 131 7.46 9.20 -29.06
N ASN A 132 8.32 8.17 -28.98
CA ASN A 132 8.06 6.89 -28.31
C ASN A 132 6.83 6.13 -28.84
N THR A 133 6.60 6.19 -30.16
CA THR A 133 5.51 5.51 -30.84
C THR A 133 6.01 4.59 -31.94
N LYS A 134 5.17 3.63 -32.32
CA LYS A 134 5.32 2.79 -33.50
C LYS A 134 4.36 3.30 -34.58
N CYS A 135 4.88 3.49 -35.79
CA CYS A 135 4.09 3.80 -36.98
C CYS A 135 3.90 2.52 -37.80
N GLU A 136 2.65 2.13 -38.05
CA GLU A 136 2.28 1.03 -38.93
C GLU A 136 1.29 1.52 -39.99
N VAL A 137 1.38 1.02 -41.21
CA VAL A 137 0.41 1.38 -42.25
C VAL A 137 -0.72 0.36 -42.28
N LEU A 138 -1.91 0.83 -41.92
CA LEU A 138 -3.14 0.05 -41.99
C LEU A 138 -4.03 0.65 -43.08
N ASN A 139 -4.38 -0.12 -44.12
CA ASN A 139 -5.22 0.35 -45.24
C ASN A 139 -4.71 1.64 -45.92
N ASN A 140 -3.40 1.75 -46.19
CA ASN A 140 -2.75 2.96 -46.72
C ASN A 140 -2.84 4.21 -45.82
N VAL A 141 -3.17 4.06 -44.53
CA VAL A 141 -3.17 5.15 -43.55
C VAL A 141 -2.09 4.89 -42.49
N PRO A 142 -1.17 5.86 -42.23
CA PRO A 142 -0.22 5.73 -41.14
C PRO A 142 -0.98 5.78 -39.80
N THR A 143 -0.88 4.68 -39.05
CA THR A 143 -1.51 4.50 -37.75
C THR A 143 -0.43 4.51 -36.68
N CYS A 144 -0.60 5.37 -35.68
CA CYS A 144 0.35 5.57 -34.60
C CYS A 144 -0.13 4.84 -33.34
N SER A 145 0.75 4.08 -32.70
CA SER A 145 0.49 3.46 -31.39
C SER A 145 1.66 3.71 -30.43
N CYS A 146 1.41 3.88 -29.14
CA CYS A 146 2.49 3.98 -28.15
C CYS A 146 3.30 2.67 -28.10
N LEU A 147 4.61 2.78 -27.87
CA LEU A 147 5.42 1.59 -27.56
C LEU A 147 4.94 0.95 -26.24
N PRO A 148 5.19 -0.36 -26.02
CA PRO A 148 4.81 -1.03 -24.78
C PRO A 148 5.34 -0.31 -23.54
N GLY A 149 4.47 -0.04 -22.55
CA GLY A 149 4.82 0.69 -21.32
C GLY A 149 4.82 2.22 -21.43
N TYR A 150 4.44 2.77 -22.60
CA TYR A 150 4.20 4.20 -22.78
C TYR A 150 2.70 4.51 -22.83
N ILE A 151 2.32 5.65 -22.28
CA ILE A 151 0.95 6.16 -22.22
C ILE A 151 0.86 7.55 -22.85
N GLY A 152 -0.35 7.94 -23.29
CA GLY A 152 -0.62 9.25 -23.89
C GLY A 152 -1.21 9.13 -25.29
N SER A 153 -1.08 10.21 -26.07
CA SER A 153 -1.57 10.26 -27.45
C SER A 153 -0.44 9.93 -28.43
N PRO A 154 -0.58 8.87 -29.25
CA PRO A 154 0.43 8.51 -30.24
C PRO A 154 0.73 9.60 -31.28
N LEU A 155 -0.16 10.57 -31.46
CA LEU A 155 0.06 11.68 -32.40
C LEU A 155 0.94 12.79 -31.80
N SER A 156 0.78 13.10 -30.51
CA SER A 156 1.60 14.12 -29.82
C SER A 156 2.88 13.54 -29.24
N GLY A 157 2.92 12.24 -29.00
CA GLY A 157 4.01 11.53 -28.34
C GLY A 157 3.53 10.88 -27.05
N CYS A 158 4.15 9.75 -26.73
CA CYS A 158 3.85 8.98 -25.53
C CYS A 158 4.99 9.13 -24.51
N ARG A 159 4.65 9.03 -23.23
CA ARG A 159 5.60 9.08 -22.12
C ARG A 159 5.41 7.88 -21.19
N HIS A 160 6.36 7.65 -20.32
CA HIS A 160 6.19 6.71 -19.22
C HIS A 160 5.13 7.19 -18.21
N GLU A 161 4.69 6.30 -17.33
CA GLU A 161 3.79 6.68 -16.24
C GLU A 161 4.46 7.68 -15.30
N CYS A 162 5.75 7.46 -15.02
CA CYS A 162 6.60 8.39 -14.29
C CYS A 162 8.06 8.29 -14.76
N GLU A 163 8.81 9.38 -14.66
CA GLU A 163 10.29 9.36 -14.70
C GLU A 163 10.91 9.61 -13.32
N SER A 164 10.15 10.26 -12.44
CA SER A 164 10.55 10.60 -11.08
C SER A 164 9.41 10.42 -10.08
N ASP A 165 9.75 10.33 -8.80
CA ASP A 165 8.77 10.08 -7.73
C ASP A 165 7.69 11.16 -7.65
N VAL A 166 8.03 12.41 -7.97
CA VAL A 166 7.14 13.58 -7.90
C VAL A 166 5.98 13.53 -8.91
N GLU A 167 6.07 12.66 -9.91
CA GLU A 167 5.00 12.43 -10.89
C GLU A 167 3.96 11.42 -10.39
N CYS A 168 4.26 10.67 -9.33
CA CYS A 168 3.36 9.70 -8.73
C CYS A 168 2.54 10.32 -7.59
N GLY A 169 1.49 9.61 -7.16
CA GLY A 169 0.70 10.04 -6.00
C GLY A 169 1.55 10.12 -4.71
N ASN A 170 1.05 10.84 -3.71
CA ASN A 170 1.74 11.06 -2.43
C ASN A 170 2.11 9.77 -1.66
N GLN A 171 1.49 8.64 -1.99
CA GLN A 171 1.71 7.32 -1.37
C GLN A 171 2.46 6.34 -2.28
N GLU A 172 2.98 6.83 -3.40
CA GLU A 172 3.59 6.01 -4.45
C GLU A 172 5.00 6.50 -4.74
N PHE A 173 5.78 5.72 -5.47
CA PHE A 173 7.10 6.08 -5.96
C PHE A 173 7.30 5.52 -7.35
N CYS A 174 8.22 6.13 -8.10
CA CYS A 174 8.54 5.71 -9.44
C CYS A 174 9.51 4.54 -9.40
N SER A 175 9.06 3.37 -9.88
CA SER A 175 9.88 2.18 -10.00
C SER A 175 9.74 1.62 -11.41
N GLN A 176 10.86 1.55 -12.14
CA GLN A 176 10.89 1.06 -13.53
C GLN A 176 9.82 1.73 -14.40
N PHE A 177 9.75 3.06 -14.35
CA PHE A 177 8.82 3.89 -15.12
C PHE A 177 7.33 3.70 -14.80
N LYS A 178 7.03 3.05 -13.67
CA LYS A 178 5.69 2.77 -13.17
C LYS A 178 5.49 3.35 -11.78
N CYS A 179 4.33 3.94 -11.52
CA CYS A 179 3.98 4.35 -10.16
C CYS A 179 3.63 3.12 -9.34
N THR A 180 4.34 2.95 -8.22
CA THR A 180 4.22 1.78 -7.36
C THR A 180 3.95 2.23 -5.94
N ASN A 181 3.09 1.51 -5.22
CA ASN A 181 2.74 1.87 -3.86
C ASN A 181 3.99 1.85 -2.96
N ALA A 182 4.29 2.95 -2.28
CA ALA A 182 5.49 3.08 -1.44
C ALA A 182 5.47 2.10 -0.26
N CYS A 183 4.30 1.77 0.30
CA CYS A 183 4.18 0.79 1.38
C CYS A 183 4.55 -0.65 0.96
N SER A 184 4.67 -0.93 -0.35
CA SER A 184 5.25 -2.20 -0.81
C SER A 184 6.71 -2.40 -0.42
N GLN A 185 7.41 -1.34 0.01
CA GLN A 185 8.77 -1.38 0.53
C GLN A 185 8.86 -1.98 1.94
N CYS A 186 7.74 -2.15 2.65
CA CYS A 186 7.75 -2.73 3.99
C CYS A 186 7.95 -4.24 3.98
N GLY A 187 8.73 -4.73 4.94
CA GLY A 187 9.05 -6.13 5.11
C GLY A 187 7.84 -6.96 5.55
N LYS A 188 7.98 -8.28 5.50
CA LYS A 188 6.88 -9.20 5.88
C LYS A 188 6.49 -8.99 7.35
N GLY A 189 5.19 -8.86 7.61
CA GLY A 189 4.67 -8.64 8.97
C GLY A 189 4.89 -7.23 9.52
N ALA A 190 5.49 -6.31 8.76
CA ALA A 190 5.62 -4.91 9.13
C ALA A 190 4.38 -4.11 8.72
N SER A 191 4.09 -3.06 9.47
CA SER A 191 3.06 -2.08 9.14
C SER A 191 3.68 -0.84 8.48
N CYS A 192 3.02 -0.30 7.46
CA CYS A 192 3.38 0.98 6.87
C CYS A 192 2.81 2.12 7.72
N ALA A 193 3.63 2.72 8.57
CA ALA A 193 3.16 3.74 9.53
C ALA A 193 2.78 5.06 8.83
N ARG A 194 3.56 5.46 7.83
CA ARG A 194 3.29 6.60 6.94
C ARG A 194 4.18 6.55 5.71
N VAL A 195 3.87 7.38 4.71
CA VAL A 195 4.75 7.66 3.57
C VAL A 195 5.30 9.07 3.73
N THR A 196 6.61 9.25 3.53
CA THR A 196 7.29 10.55 3.59
C THR A 196 8.25 10.65 2.40
N ASN A 197 8.09 11.69 1.57
CA ASN A 197 8.86 11.88 0.33
C ASN A 197 8.87 10.62 -0.55
N HIS A 198 7.68 10.06 -0.85
CA HIS A 198 7.54 8.86 -1.69
C HIS A 198 8.31 7.63 -1.18
N ARG A 199 8.62 7.58 0.12
CA ARG A 199 9.24 6.42 0.78
C ARG A 199 8.41 5.99 1.97
N ALA A 200 8.27 4.68 2.16
CA ALA A 200 7.55 4.17 3.32
C ALA A 200 8.40 4.31 4.59
N VAL A 201 7.75 4.71 5.67
CA VAL A 201 8.25 4.56 7.03
C VAL A 201 7.59 3.31 7.60
N CYS A 202 8.36 2.23 7.65
CA CYS A 202 7.87 0.93 8.11
C CYS A 202 8.16 0.74 9.59
N GLU A 203 7.23 0.12 10.31
CA GLU A 203 7.35 -0.16 11.75
C GLU A 203 6.90 -1.59 12.04
N CYS A 204 7.58 -2.26 12.96
CA CYS A 204 7.10 -3.54 13.47
C CYS A 204 5.91 -3.29 14.42
N PRO A 205 4.85 -4.10 14.34
CA PRO A 205 3.78 -4.07 15.32
C PRO A 205 4.33 -4.14 16.75
N LYS A 206 3.61 -3.54 17.70
CA LYS A 206 4.05 -3.52 19.11
C LYS A 206 4.37 -4.94 19.58
N GLY A 207 5.63 -5.13 19.99
CA GLY A 207 6.11 -6.40 20.53
C GLY A 207 6.75 -7.35 19.50
N TYR A 208 6.72 -7.02 18.21
CA TYR A 208 7.44 -7.80 17.21
C TYR A 208 8.89 -7.33 17.14
N ILE A 209 9.79 -8.29 16.92
CA ILE A 209 11.23 -8.07 16.78
C ILE A 209 11.66 -8.27 15.33
N GLY A 210 12.78 -7.67 14.94
CA GLY A 210 13.31 -7.75 13.58
C GLY A 210 13.47 -6.37 12.94
N SER A 211 13.56 -6.34 11.62
CA SER A 211 13.66 -5.11 10.85
C SER A 211 12.36 -4.88 10.07
N PRO A 212 11.73 -3.71 10.20
CA PRO A 212 10.47 -3.42 9.52
C PRO A 212 10.59 -3.34 8.00
N TYR A 213 11.81 -3.29 7.45
CA TYR A 213 12.06 -3.31 6.00
C TYR A 213 12.36 -4.72 5.46
N THR A 214 12.58 -5.71 6.32
CA THR A 214 12.85 -7.09 5.88
C THR A 214 11.80 -8.06 6.41
N GLU A 215 11.68 -8.17 7.72
CA GLU A 215 10.74 -9.06 8.39
C GLU A 215 10.59 -8.69 9.88
N CYS A 216 9.34 -8.61 10.32
CA CYS A 216 8.95 -8.53 11.73
C CYS A 216 8.38 -9.89 12.16
N ARG A 217 8.88 -10.44 13.26
CA ARG A 217 8.39 -11.68 13.85
C ARG A 217 8.10 -11.52 15.33
N ALA A 218 7.17 -12.30 15.84
CA ALA A 218 6.92 -12.37 17.27
C ALA A 218 8.10 -13.08 17.98
N GLU A 219 8.33 -12.72 19.25
CA GLU A 219 9.19 -13.48 20.16
C GLU A 219 8.56 -14.84 20.48
N CYS A 220 7.23 -14.88 20.59
CA CYS A 220 6.44 -16.07 20.92
C CYS A 220 5.12 -16.12 20.14
N TYR A 221 4.61 -17.34 19.90
CA TYR A 221 3.27 -17.59 19.36
C TYR A 221 2.32 -18.18 20.42
N GLY A 222 2.87 -18.72 21.52
CA GLY A 222 2.12 -19.10 22.70
C GLY A 222 2.99 -19.12 23.96
N ASP A 223 2.37 -19.28 25.12
CA ASP A 223 3.04 -19.22 26.43
C ASP A 223 4.17 -20.24 26.60
N ARG A 224 4.09 -21.36 25.87
CA ARG A 224 5.10 -22.43 25.90
C ARG A 224 6.41 -22.06 25.23
N ASP A 225 6.40 -21.04 24.38
CA ASP A 225 7.61 -20.55 23.71
C ASP A 225 8.45 -19.68 24.67
N CYS A 226 7.87 -19.30 25.81
CA CYS A 226 8.46 -18.39 26.75
C CYS A 226 9.23 -19.08 27.88
N SER A 227 10.28 -18.41 28.36
CA SER A 227 11.07 -18.91 29.49
C SER A 227 10.31 -18.77 30.82
N PRO A 228 10.67 -19.54 31.86
CA PRO A 228 10.03 -19.45 33.18
C PRO A 228 10.09 -18.05 33.83
N ALA A 229 11.06 -17.21 33.45
CA ALA A 229 11.18 -15.85 33.97
C ALA A 229 10.13 -14.88 33.39
N ARG A 230 9.61 -15.16 32.19
CA ARG A 230 8.62 -14.33 31.47
C ARG A 230 7.56 -15.23 30.79
N PRO A 231 6.78 -16.02 31.56
CA PRO A 231 6.10 -17.19 31.04
C PRO A 231 4.84 -16.92 30.21
N ALA A 232 4.36 -15.68 30.10
CA ALA A 232 3.15 -15.35 29.35
C ALA A 232 3.47 -14.73 27.99
N CYS A 233 2.90 -15.24 26.90
CA CYS A 233 2.99 -14.66 25.58
C CYS A 233 1.89 -13.62 25.37
N ILE A 234 2.21 -12.35 25.57
CA ILE A 234 1.24 -11.25 25.49
C ILE A 234 1.60 -10.36 24.30
N TYR A 235 0.74 -10.37 23.27
CA TYR A 235 0.94 -9.66 22.00
C TYR A 235 2.26 -10.03 21.30
N GLY A 236 2.65 -11.31 21.33
CA GLY A 236 3.85 -11.81 20.67
C GLY A 236 5.16 -11.52 21.41
N VAL A 237 5.08 -11.07 22.67
CA VAL A 237 6.23 -10.82 23.56
C VAL A 237 6.06 -11.66 24.81
N CYS A 238 7.13 -12.33 25.22
CA CYS A 238 7.14 -13.04 26.49
C CYS A 238 7.14 -12.00 27.62
N LYS A 239 6.26 -12.07 28.61
CA LYS A 239 6.23 -11.13 29.74
C LYS A 239 6.08 -11.88 31.04
N ASN A 240 6.58 -11.29 32.11
CA ASN A 240 6.28 -11.76 33.45
C ASN A 240 4.95 -11.13 33.89
N PRO A 241 3.88 -11.91 34.15
CA PRO A 241 2.62 -11.37 34.64
C PRO A 241 2.74 -10.66 35.99
N CYS A 242 3.83 -10.87 36.76
CA CYS A 242 4.09 -10.15 38.00
C CYS A 242 4.56 -8.71 37.81
N ASP A 243 5.09 -8.35 36.63
CA ASP A 243 5.64 -7.01 36.39
C ASP A 243 4.51 -5.98 36.44
N GLY A 244 4.48 -5.19 37.52
CA GLY A 244 3.49 -4.13 37.74
C GLY A 244 2.12 -4.59 38.24
N SER A 245 1.94 -5.87 38.57
CA SER A 245 0.65 -6.41 39.03
C SER A 245 0.43 -6.28 40.54
N CYS A 246 1.49 -6.31 41.34
CA CYS A 246 1.42 -6.23 42.80
C CYS A 246 1.89 -4.88 43.33
N GLY A 247 1.37 -4.52 44.50
CA GLY A 247 1.72 -3.29 45.21
C GLY A 247 3.17 -3.29 45.72
N VAL A 248 3.60 -2.14 46.23
CA VAL A 248 4.96 -1.99 46.76
C VAL A 248 5.18 -2.93 47.95
N ASN A 249 6.31 -3.65 47.97
CA ASN A 249 6.69 -4.65 48.97
C ASN A 249 5.76 -5.87 49.07
N ALA A 250 4.91 -6.13 48.08
CA ALA A 250 4.13 -7.36 48.01
C ALA A 250 4.91 -8.47 47.30
N ASP A 251 4.76 -9.70 47.78
CA ASP A 251 5.23 -10.88 47.07
C ASP A 251 4.27 -11.21 45.93
N CYS A 252 4.81 -11.40 44.73
CA CYS A 252 4.06 -11.89 43.58
C CYS A 252 4.40 -13.35 43.30
N ASN A 253 3.39 -14.21 43.33
CA ASN A 253 3.51 -15.61 42.92
C ASN A 253 2.51 -15.92 41.82
N LEU A 254 2.93 -16.69 40.82
CA LEU A 254 2.04 -17.10 39.73
C LEU A 254 1.22 -18.34 40.13
N ARG A 255 -0.10 -18.28 39.95
CA ARG A 255 -0.95 -19.48 39.85
C ARG A 255 -1.29 -19.69 38.36
N GLY A 256 -0.50 -20.51 37.67
CA GLY A 256 -0.53 -20.58 36.21
C GLY A 256 0.12 -19.33 35.60
N LEU A 257 -0.65 -18.55 34.84
CA LEU A 257 -0.24 -17.23 34.32
C LEU A 257 -0.92 -16.06 35.05
N THR A 258 -1.70 -16.36 36.09
CA THR A 258 -2.38 -15.35 36.89
C THR A 258 -1.48 -14.91 38.06
N PRO A 259 -1.16 -13.61 38.18
CA PRO A 259 -0.42 -13.10 39.33
C PRO A 259 -1.30 -13.14 40.58
N VAL A 260 -0.73 -13.64 41.68
CA VAL A 260 -1.33 -13.64 43.01
C VAL A 260 -0.42 -12.84 43.92
N CYS A 261 -0.95 -11.74 44.45
CA CYS A 261 -0.25 -10.82 45.32
C CYS A 261 -0.56 -11.14 46.79
N SER A 262 0.46 -11.18 47.63
CA SER A 262 0.32 -11.34 49.08
C SER A 262 1.37 -10.51 49.81
N CYS A 263 1.05 -10.03 51.02
CA CYS A 263 2.10 -9.43 51.84
C CYS A 263 3.06 -10.52 52.37
N PRO A 264 4.37 -10.24 52.37
CA PRO A 264 5.37 -11.12 52.97
C PRO A 264 5.07 -11.40 54.45
N ARG A 265 5.78 -12.39 55.01
CA ARG A 265 5.73 -12.63 56.47
C ARG A 265 6.15 -11.35 57.20
N ASP A 266 5.44 -11.04 58.28
CA ASP A 266 5.65 -9.85 59.12
C ASP A 266 5.29 -8.49 58.46
N MET A 267 4.50 -8.52 57.37
CA MET A 267 3.89 -7.33 56.79
C MET A 267 2.37 -7.45 56.67
N THR A 268 1.68 -6.31 56.63
CA THR A 268 0.23 -6.16 56.48
C THR A 268 -0.11 -5.02 55.52
N GLY A 269 -1.39 -4.91 55.15
CA GLY A 269 -1.88 -3.93 54.18
C GLY A 269 -2.62 -4.59 53.03
N ASP A 270 -2.79 -3.85 51.94
CA ASP A 270 -3.39 -4.34 50.70
C ASP A 270 -2.27 -4.77 49.74
N PRO A 271 -2.15 -6.08 49.39
CA PRO A 271 -1.11 -6.57 48.49
C PRO A 271 -1.11 -5.97 47.08
N PHE A 272 -2.20 -5.34 46.64
CA PHE A 272 -2.29 -4.66 45.34
C PHE A 272 -1.92 -3.17 45.42
N VAL A 273 -1.86 -2.60 46.63
CA VAL A 273 -1.51 -1.20 46.84
C VAL A 273 -0.12 -1.09 47.46
N SER A 274 0.03 -1.54 48.70
CA SER A 274 1.31 -1.60 49.39
C SER A 274 1.23 -2.45 50.65
N CYS A 275 2.32 -3.15 50.92
CA CYS A 275 2.55 -3.82 52.19
C CYS A 275 3.48 -2.98 53.07
N ARG A 276 3.15 -2.90 54.35
CA ARG A 276 3.93 -2.21 55.39
C ARG A 276 4.16 -3.15 56.57
N PRO A 277 5.19 -2.92 57.40
CA PRO A 277 5.37 -3.65 58.65
C PRO A 277 4.13 -3.55 59.54
N PHE A 278 3.87 -4.60 60.32
CA PHE A 278 2.84 -4.55 61.36
C PHE A 278 3.14 -3.43 62.36
N THR A 279 2.10 -2.70 62.74
CA THR A 279 2.12 -1.75 63.85
C THR A 279 1.20 -2.24 64.95
N LYS A 280 1.27 -1.58 66.12
CA LYS A 280 0.45 -1.93 67.27
C LYS A 280 -1.04 -1.81 66.98
N GLU A 281 -1.42 -0.87 66.12
CA GLU A 281 -2.79 -0.61 65.71
C GLU A 281 -3.40 -1.79 64.93
N ASP A 282 -2.57 -2.52 64.17
CA ASP A 282 -3.01 -3.67 63.38
C ASP A 282 -3.47 -4.85 64.26
N LEU A 283 -3.04 -4.90 65.53
CA LEU A 283 -3.52 -5.89 66.49
C LEU A 283 -5.04 -5.79 66.70
N CYS A 284 -5.60 -4.59 66.55
CA CYS A 284 -7.01 -4.30 66.80
C CYS A 284 -7.80 -3.94 65.54
N ASN A 285 -7.22 -4.13 64.34
CA ASN A 285 -7.87 -3.83 63.07
C ASN A 285 -7.68 -4.96 62.03
N PRO A 286 -8.73 -5.72 61.67
CA PRO A 286 -10.10 -5.62 62.21
C PRO A 286 -10.15 -6.04 63.68
N ASN A 287 -11.14 -5.54 64.43
CA ASN A 287 -11.25 -5.82 65.86
C ASN A 287 -11.42 -7.34 66.10
N PRO A 288 -10.45 -8.02 66.74
CA PRO A 288 -10.51 -9.45 67.00
C PRO A 288 -11.34 -9.81 68.25
N CYS A 289 -11.80 -8.81 69.01
CA CYS A 289 -12.57 -9.00 70.22
C CYS A 289 -14.05 -9.31 69.92
N GLY A 290 -14.74 -9.83 70.94
CA GLY A 290 -16.17 -10.13 70.86
C GLY A 290 -17.03 -8.90 70.66
N THR A 291 -18.32 -9.11 70.37
CA THR A 291 -19.27 -8.01 70.17
C THR A 291 -19.32 -7.08 71.40
N ASN A 292 -19.37 -5.77 71.17
CA ASN A 292 -19.33 -4.71 72.19
C ASN A 292 -18.07 -4.65 73.06
N ALA A 293 -17.02 -5.41 72.74
CA ALA A 293 -15.74 -5.32 73.42
C ALA A 293 -14.83 -4.26 72.79
N VAL A 294 -14.04 -3.60 73.64
CA VAL A 294 -13.01 -2.65 73.21
C VAL A 294 -11.69 -3.38 73.08
N CYS A 295 -11.04 -3.25 71.92
CA CYS A 295 -9.69 -3.74 71.69
C CYS A 295 -8.67 -2.63 71.93
N THR A 296 -7.64 -2.94 72.69
CA THR A 296 -6.45 -2.07 72.84
C THR A 296 -5.18 -2.87 72.57
N PRO A 297 -4.17 -2.31 71.88
CA PRO A 297 -2.86 -2.94 71.75
C PRO A 297 -2.22 -3.14 73.12
N GLY A 298 -1.73 -4.35 73.42
CA GLY A 298 -1.08 -4.66 74.69
C GLY A 298 -0.12 -5.83 74.58
N TYR A 299 0.15 -6.49 75.71
CA TYR A 299 1.09 -7.61 75.78
C TYR A 299 0.47 -8.79 76.52
N ASP A 300 0.83 -10.00 76.11
CA ASP A 300 0.50 -11.21 76.88
C ASP A 300 1.43 -11.40 78.09
N ARG A 301 1.18 -12.45 78.89
CA ARG A 301 1.98 -12.79 80.08
C ARG A 301 3.44 -13.14 79.77
N THR A 302 3.78 -13.36 78.50
CA THR A 302 5.14 -13.63 78.02
C THR A 302 5.79 -12.39 77.40
N ASN A 303 5.19 -11.21 77.56
CA ASN A 303 5.63 -9.93 77.02
C ASN A 303 5.66 -9.88 75.48
N ARG A 304 4.77 -10.63 74.80
CA ARG A 304 4.57 -10.55 73.36
C ARG A 304 3.38 -9.66 73.03
N GLU A 305 3.51 -8.82 72.01
CA GLU A 305 2.44 -7.94 71.56
C GLU A 305 1.19 -8.73 71.16
N ARG A 306 0.03 -8.39 71.74
CA ARG A 306 -1.27 -9.02 71.47
C ARG A 306 -2.42 -8.03 71.63
N PRO A 307 -3.56 -8.26 70.94
CA PRO A 307 -4.79 -7.53 71.24
C PRO A 307 -5.28 -7.85 72.64
N VAL A 308 -5.64 -6.82 73.40
CA VAL A 308 -6.26 -6.93 74.71
C VAL A 308 -7.72 -6.52 74.59
N CYS A 309 -8.61 -7.46 74.88
CA CYS A 309 -10.05 -7.26 74.82
C CYS A 309 -10.60 -6.97 76.21
N THR A 310 -11.31 -5.85 76.36
CA THR A 310 -11.97 -5.46 77.61
C THR A 310 -13.43 -5.08 77.37
N CYS A 311 -14.29 -5.34 78.35
CA CYS A 311 -15.64 -4.79 78.30
C CYS A 311 -15.61 -3.33 78.74
N PRO A 312 -16.22 -2.41 77.96
CA PRO A 312 -16.30 -1.01 78.35
C PRO A 312 -17.13 -0.84 79.61
N ALA A 313 -17.04 0.33 80.25
CA ALA A 313 -17.78 0.60 81.48
C ALA A 313 -19.30 0.41 81.28
N GLY A 314 -19.94 -0.26 82.25
CA GLY A 314 -21.35 -0.64 82.17
C GLY A 314 -21.62 -1.93 81.39
N TYR A 315 -20.58 -2.67 80.96
CA TYR A 315 -20.69 -3.99 80.34
C TYR A 315 -19.96 -5.06 81.15
N THR A 316 -20.48 -6.28 81.12
CA THR A 316 -19.93 -7.48 81.76
C THR A 316 -19.89 -8.65 80.76
N GLY A 317 -19.31 -9.78 81.15
CA GLY A 317 -19.20 -10.97 80.31
C GLY A 317 -17.77 -11.21 79.83
N ASN A 318 -17.64 -11.94 78.72
CA ASN A 318 -16.34 -12.34 78.19
C ASN A 318 -16.01 -11.52 76.94
N ALA A 319 -15.05 -10.61 77.08
CA ALA A 319 -14.63 -9.68 76.04
C ALA A 319 -14.09 -10.33 74.75
N LEU A 320 -13.74 -11.62 74.74
CA LEU A 320 -13.37 -12.35 73.52
C LEU A 320 -14.57 -12.87 72.74
N SER A 321 -15.75 -12.95 73.37
CA SER A 321 -16.96 -13.54 72.78
C SER A 321 -18.07 -12.50 72.65
N ASN A 322 -18.50 -11.92 73.77
CA ASN A 322 -19.55 -10.93 73.81
C ASN A 322 -19.52 -10.19 75.16
N CYS A 323 -19.51 -8.86 75.11
CA CYS A 323 -19.79 -8.01 76.25
C CYS A 323 -21.29 -7.66 76.26
N VAL A 324 -21.94 -7.95 77.37
CA VAL A 324 -23.36 -7.69 77.61
C VAL A 324 -23.48 -6.50 78.55
N ARG A 325 -24.41 -5.58 78.27
CA ARG A 325 -24.69 -4.47 79.17
C ARG A 325 -25.03 -5.01 80.56
N GLY A 326 -24.35 -4.52 81.59
CA GLY A 326 -24.64 -4.85 82.98
C GLY A 326 -26.01 -4.32 83.42
N GLU A 327 -26.46 -4.78 84.58
CA GLU A 327 -27.76 -4.40 85.13
C GLU A 327 -27.78 -2.94 85.61
N CYS A 328 -26.62 -2.41 86.01
CA CYS A 328 -26.46 -1.07 86.53
C CYS A 328 -25.11 -0.47 86.13
N GLN A 329 -25.03 0.85 86.00
CA GLN A 329 -23.77 1.60 85.95
C GLN A 329 -23.50 2.38 87.24
N SER A 330 -24.56 2.71 87.98
CA SER A 330 -24.54 3.40 89.27
C SER A 330 -25.55 2.81 90.24
N ASP A 331 -25.37 3.06 91.54
CA ASP A 331 -26.27 2.57 92.61
C ASP A 331 -27.73 2.96 92.39
N ASN A 332 -27.98 4.14 91.82
CA ASN A 332 -29.32 4.68 91.57
C ASN A 332 -30.15 3.85 90.56
N GLU A 333 -29.51 2.97 89.79
CA GLU A 333 -30.18 2.05 88.86
C GLU A 333 -30.65 0.77 89.56
N CYS A 334 -30.20 0.52 90.80
CA CYS A 334 -30.62 -0.60 91.62
C CYS A 334 -31.72 -0.18 92.60
N ALA A 335 -32.50 -1.16 93.07
CA ALA A 335 -33.43 -0.92 94.19
C ALA A 335 -32.68 -0.50 95.46
N ASP A 336 -33.32 0.26 96.35
CA ASP A 336 -32.71 0.84 97.59
C ASP A 336 -31.94 -0.16 98.49
N HIS A 337 -32.31 -1.44 98.44
CA HIS A 337 -31.70 -2.53 99.21
C HIS A 337 -30.58 -3.27 98.47
N LYS A 338 -30.16 -2.79 97.30
CA LYS A 338 -29.10 -3.34 96.46
C LYS A 338 -28.09 -2.27 96.12
N ALA A 339 -26.85 -2.65 95.86
CA ALA A 339 -25.79 -1.76 95.41
C ALA A 339 -25.30 -2.21 94.04
N CYS A 340 -24.81 -1.25 93.25
CA CYS A 340 -24.20 -1.52 91.96
C CYS A 340 -22.73 -1.90 92.15
N ILE A 341 -22.45 -3.20 92.13
CA ILE A 341 -21.09 -3.72 92.29
C ILE A 341 -20.75 -4.52 91.04
N ASN A 342 -19.64 -4.15 90.37
CA ASN A 342 -19.20 -4.77 89.11
C ASN A 342 -20.32 -4.82 88.04
N TYR A 343 -21.12 -3.75 87.96
CA TYR A 343 -22.26 -3.60 87.04
C TYR A 343 -23.41 -4.62 87.24
N GLN A 344 -23.52 -5.19 88.45
CA GLN A 344 -24.63 -6.04 88.86
C GLN A 344 -25.29 -5.48 90.12
N CYS A 345 -26.63 -5.56 90.19
CA CYS A 345 -27.38 -5.13 91.37
C CYS A 345 -27.39 -6.24 92.42
N VAL A 346 -26.42 -6.19 93.33
CA VAL A 346 -26.21 -7.20 94.38
C VAL A 346 -26.59 -6.66 95.75
N ASP A 347 -26.89 -7.56 96.69
CA ASP A 347 -27.11 -7.16 98.08
C ASP A 347 -25.78 -6.69 98.71
N PRO A 348 -25.66 -5.43 99.17
CA PRO A 348 -24.44 -4.93 99.79
C PRO A 348 -24.10 -5.70 101.06
N CYS A 349 -25.05 -6.39 101.70
CA CYS A 349 -24.80 -7.15 102.93
C CYS A 349 -24.00 -8.44 102.75
N SER A 350 -23.84 -8.93 101.52
CA SER A 350 -23.16 -10.21 101.27
C SER A 350 -21.66 -10.12 101.57
N GLY A 351 -21.25 -10.61 102.75
CA GLY A 351 -19.85 -10.74 103.15
C GLY A 351 -19.19 -9.45 103.67
N GLN A 352 -19.95 -8.39 103.94
CA GLN A 352 -19.41 -7.10 104.41
C GLN A 352 -19.38 -6.94 105.94
N CYS A 353 -20.24 -7.65 106.67
CA CYS A 353 -20.30 -7.55 108.13
C CYS A 353 -19.47 -8.63 108.84
N GLY A 354 -18.99 -8.29 110.03
CA GLY A 354 -18.21 -9.16 110.89
C GLY A 354 -18.98 -10.36 111.41
N THR A 355 -18.25 -11.36 111.91
CA THR A 355 -18.86 -12.59 112.45
C THR A 355 -19.83 -12.27 113.60
N GLY A 356 -21.08 -12.73 113.50
CA GLY A 356 -22.12 -12.48 114.51
C GLY A 356 -22.79 -11.10 114.45
N ALA A 357 -22.43 -10.25 113.49
CA ALA A 357 -23.11 -8.98 113.25
C ALA A 357 -24.35 -9.16 112.36
N GLN A 358 -25.36 -8.31 112.55
CA GLN A 358 -26.53 -8.22 111.68
C GLN A 358 -26.28 -7.17 110.60
N CYS A 359 -26.60 -7.49 109.35
CA CYS A 359 -26.53 -6.52 108.26
C CYS A 359 -27.92 -6.01 107.86
N GLN A 360 -28.01 -4.71 107.55
CA GLN A 360 -29.14 -4.09 106.89
C GLN A 360 -28.67 -3.28 105.69
N ALA A 361 -29.21 -3.56 104.51
CA ALA A 361 -28.99 -2.72 103.33
C ALA A 361 -29.80 -1.41 103.46
N LYS A 362 -29.12 -0.27 103.51
CA LYS A 362 -29.77 1.05 103.54
C LYS A 362 -29.07 2.01 102.59
N ARG A 363 -29.83 2.58 101.64
CA ARG A 363 -29.33 3.54 100.63
C ARG A 363 -28.10 2.97 99.91
N HIS A 364 -28.22 1.74 99.41
CA HIS A 364 -27.15 1.03 98.71
C HIS A 364 -25.91 0.66 99.56
N LEU A 365 -25.94 0.90 100.88
CA LEU A 365 -24.82 0.58 101.78
C LEU A 365 -25.15 -0.56 102.75
N ALA A 366 -24.15 -1.36 103.07
CA ALA A 366 -24.21 -2.35 104.15
C ALA A 366 -24.08 -1.64 105.50
N VAL A 367 -25.13 -1.70 106.32
CA VAL A 367 -25.10 -1.18 107.68
C VAL A 367 -25.01 -2.36 108.64
N CYS A 368 -23.82 -2.54 109.23
CA CYS A 368 -23.55 -3.61 110.18
C CYS A 368 -23.82 -3.15 111.61
N THR A 369 -24.59 -3.91 112.37
CA THR A 369 -24.86 -3.64 113.78
C THR A 369 -24.70 -4.91 114.63
N CYS A 370 -24.22 -4.76 115.86
CA CYS A 370 -24.23 -5.85 116.81
C CYS A 370 -25.65 -6.05 117.35
N PRO A 371 -26.23 -7.26 117.24
CA PRO A 371 -27.56 -7.53 117.76
C PRO A 371 -27.61 -7.38 119.29
N ALA A 372 -28.80 -7.14 119.83
CA ALA A 372 -28.99 -6.91 121.27
C ALA A 372 -28.40 -8.06 122.12
N GLY A 373 -27.64 -7.70 123.16
CA GLY A 373 -26.92 -8.67 124.01
C GLY A 373 -25.51 -9.02 123.52
N THR A 374 -25.02 -8.35 122.46
CA THR A 374 -23.64 -8.48 121.98
C THR A 374 -22.93 -7.12 121.91
N GLN A 375 -21.60 -7.11 122.01
CA GLN A 375 -20.73 -5.94 121.90
C GLN A 375 -19.48 -6.30 121.10
N GLY A 376 -18.93 -5.32 120.39
CA GLY A 376 -17.75 -5.47 119.53
C GLY A 376 -17.77 -4.47 118.39
N ASP A 377 -16.92 -4.69 117.40
CA ASP A 377 -16.95 -3.98 116.13
C ASP A 377 -17.77 -4.80 115.13
N ALA A 378 -18.90 -4.23 114.67
CA ALA A 378 -19.83 -4.92 113.77
C ALA A 378 -19.24 -5.24 112.38
N LEU A 379 -18.11 -4.63 111.99
CA LEU A 379 -17.38 -4.98 110.76
C LEU A 379 -16.40 -6.15 110.98
N VAL A 380 -16.05 -6.45 112.22
CA VAL A 380 -15.04 -7.47 112.55
C VAL A 380 -15.68 -8.68 113.24
N SER A 381 -16.30 -8.47 114.41
CA SER A 381 -16.98 -9.51 115.18
C SER A 381 -17.80 -8.92 116.34
N CYS A 382 -18.99 -9.45 116.55
CA CYS A 382 -19.83 -9.17 117.72
C CYS A 382 -19.80 -10.35 118.69
N ARG A 383 -19.56 -10.07 119.98
CA ARG A 383 -19.41 -11.10 121.04
C ARG A 383 -20.43 -10.87 122.15
N ALA A 384 -20.91 -11.93 122.80
CA ALA A 384 -21.90 -11.81 123.88
C ALA A 384 -21.37 -10.97 125.06
N THR A 385 -22.20 -10.08 125.60
CA THR A 385 -21.85 -9.29 126.79
C THR A 385 -21.96 -10.15 128.05
N GLN A 386 -20.84 -10.37 128.77
CA GLN A 386 -20.89 -11.05 130.08
C GLN A 386 -21.49 -10.10 131.12
N SER A 387 -22.71 -10.37 131.58
CA SER A 387 -23.31 -9.68 132.72
C SER A 387 -22.81 -10.30 134.03
N TYR A 388 -21.90 -9.61 134.74
CA TYR A 388 -21.66 -9.93 136.14
C TYR A 388 -22.83 -9.38 136.98
N PRO A 389 -23.52 -10.21 137.79
CA PRO A 389 -24.59 -9.70 138.64
C PRO A 389 -24.01 -8.76 139.70
N VAL A 390 -24.45 -7.51 139.69
CA VAL A 390 -24.14 -6.52 140.72
C VAL A 390 -24.88 -6.94 142.00
N ALA A 391 -24.14 -7.41 143.00
CA ALA A 391 -24.68 -7.68 144.32
C ALA A 391 -25.22 -6.38 144.93
N ARG A 392 -26.53 -6.31 145.20
CA ARG A 392 -27.12 -5.26 146.03
C ARG A 392 -26.79 -5.55 147.49
N TYR A 393 -26.07 -4.65 148.15
CA TYR A 393 -25.99 -4.61 149.61
C TYR A 393 -27.19 -3.83 150.15
N HIS A 394 -27.92 -4.45 151.08
CA HIS A 394 -28.94 -3.82 151.94
C HIS A 394 -28.29 -3.17 153.15
#